data_AF-A0A1B0CF13-F1
#
_entry.id   AF-A0A1B0CF13-F1
#
_cell.length_a   1.000
_cell.length_b   1.000
_cell.length_c   1.000
_cell.angle_alpha   90.00
_cell.angle_beta   90.00
_cell.angle_gamma   90.00
#
_symmetry.space_group_name_H-M   'P 1'
#
loop_
_entity.id
_entity.type
_entity.pdbx_description
1 polymer ?
#
loop_
_entity_poly.entity_id
_entity_poly.type
_entity_poly.pdbx_seq_one_letter_code
_entity_poly.pdbx_strand_id
1 'polypeptide(L)' 'MSKKMSRYPSDCKVYVGDLGNNASKQELEDAFSYYGHLRNVWVARNPPG' A
#
# COMPACT_ATOMS: atom_id res chain seq x y z
N MET A 1 -17.22 -17.08 -16.29
CA MET A 1 -15.93 -16.86 -15.61
C MET A 1 -16.19 -16.08 -14.32
N SER A 2 -16.17 -16.74 -13.17
CA SER A 2 -16.39 -16.08 -11.88
C SER A 2 -15.21 -15.16 -11.59
N LYS A 3 -15.42 -13.84 -11.72
CA LYS A 3 -14.48 -12.83 -11.22
C LYS A 3 -14.32 -13.13 -9.73
N LYS A 4 -13.15 -13.66 -9.33
CA LYS A 4 -12.79 -13.77 -7.91
C LYS A 4 -12.88 -12.37 -7.36
N MET A 5 -13.98 -12.05 -6.68
CA MET A 5 -14.12 -10.81 -5.95
C MET A 5 -13.10 -10.92 -4.83
N SER A 6 -11.93 -10.31 -5.03
CA SER A 6 -10.96 -10.17 -3.96
C SER A 6 -11.72 -9.54 -2.80
N ARG A 7 -11.51 -10.07 -1.59
CA ARG A 7 -12.16 -9.62 -0.35
C ARG A 7 -12.03 -8.10 -0.13
N TYR A 8 -11.13 -7.48 -0.89
CA TYR A 8 -10.99 -6.06 -1.13
C TYR A 8 -11.18 -5.74 -2.61
N PRO A 9 -12.07 -4.80 -2.99
CA PRO A 9 -12.09 -4.29 -4.35
C PRO A 9 -10.69 -3.75 -4.69
N SER A 10 -10.14 -4.21 -5.82
CA SER A 10 -8.83 -3.77 -6.31
C SER A 10 -8.74 -2.26 -6.55
N ASP A 11 -9.88 -1.58 -6.68
CA ASP A 11 -10.02 -0.13 -6.75
C ASP A 11 -9.40 0.63 -5.57
N CYS A 12 -9.27 0.00 -4.39
CA CYS A 12 -8.79 0.68 -3.18
C CYS A 12 -7.31 0.41 -2.88
N LYS A 13 -6.50 0.05 -3.89
CA LYS A 13 -5.05 -0.14 -3.72
C LYS A 13 -4.29 0.96 -4.46
N VAL A 14 -3.39 1.62 -3.74
CA VAL A 14 -2.48 2.64 -4.28
C VAL A 14 -1.05 2.11 -4.25
N TYR A 15 -0.29 2.38 -5.31
CA TYR A 15 1.15 2.13 -5.39
C TYR A 15 1.88 3.46 -5.34
N VAL A 16 2.88 3.55 -4.46
CA VAL A 16 3.68 4.77 -4.26
C VAL A 16 5.13 4.41 -4.58
N GLY A 17 5.72 5.14 -5.52
CA GLY A 17 7.14 5.04 -5.88
C GLY A 17 7.97 6.15 -5.23
N ASP A 18 9.28 6.14 -5.49
CA ASP A 18 10.24 7.14 -4.99
C ASP A 18 10.27 7.26 -3.45
N LEU A 19 9.88 6.19 -2.77
CA LEU A 19 10.02 6.07 -1.34
C LEU A 19 11.52 5.93 -1.02
N GLY A 20 12.09 6.93 -0.33
CA GLY A 20 13.49 6.91 0.07
C GLY A 20 13.84 5.64 0.85
N ASN A 21 15.14 5.30 0.95
CA ASN A 21 15.61 4.03 1.51
C ASN A 21 15.12 3.75 2.96
N ASN A 22 14.70 4.79 3.68
CA ASN A 22 14.22 4.70 5.05
C ASN A 22 12.70 4.61 5.17
N ALA A 23 11.95 4.69 4.06
CA ALA A 23 10.50 4.64 4.09
C ALA A 23 10.02 3.41 4.87
N SER A 24 9.31 3.72 5.94
CA SER A 24 8.76 2.74 6.87
C SER A 24 7.25 2.70 6.72
N LYS A 25 6.67 1.58 7.14
CA LYS A 25 5.21 1.46 7.22
C LYS A 25 4.60 2.60 8.06
N GLN A 26 5.28 3.02 9.13
CA GLN A 26 4.82 4.07 10.03
C GLN A 26 4.72 5.43 9.33
N GLU A 27 5.75 5.82 8.56
CA GLU A 27 5.75 7.08 7.81
C GLU A 27 4.65 7.08 6.74
N LEU A 28 4.42 5.95 6.07
CA LEU A 28 3.31 5.79 5.13
C LEU A 28 1.95 5.90 5.85
N GLU A 29 1.77 5.27 7.01
CA GLU A 29 0.53 5.40 7.77
C GLU A 29 0.29 6.84 8.25
N ASP A 30 1.33 7.54 8.70
CA ASP A 30 1.24 8.93 9.15
C ASP A 30 0.90 9.88 7.99
N ALA A 31 1.64 9.78 6.88
CA ALA A 31 1.43 10.60 5.69
C ALA A 31 0.04 10.40 5.06
N PHE A 32 -0.47 9.18 5.07
CA PHE A 32 -1.80 8.86 4.56
C PHE A 32 -2.92 9.01 5.61
N SER A 33 -2.59 9.24 6.88
CA SER A 33 -3.57 9.37 7.96
C SER A 33 -4.60 10.47 7.70
N TYR A 34 -4.19 11.53 6.99
CA TYR A 34 -5.06 12.61 6.54
C TYR A 34 -6.25 12.12 5.70
N TYR A 35 -6.04 11.09 4.87
CA TYR A 35 -7.09 10.50 4.04
C TYR A 35 -7.90 9.42 4.78
N GLY A 36 -7.42 8.99 5.94
CA GLY A 36 -8.03 7.97 6.79
C GLY A 36 -7.11 6.78 7.04
N HIS A 37 -7.60 5.84 7.85
CA HIS A 37 -6.81 4.69 8.28
C HIS A 37 -6.51 3.74 7.13
N LEU A 38 -5.22 3.48 6.89
CA LEU A 38 -4.79 2.45 5.95
C LEU A 38 -5.11 1.06 6.50
N ARG A 39 -5.79 0.24 5.70
CA ARG A 39 -6.19 -1.11 6.10
C ARG A 39 -5.05 -2.13 6.01
N ASN A 40 -4.15 -1.95 5.04
CA ASN A 40 -2.94 -2.75 4.87
C ASN A 40 -1.86 -1.88 4.22
N VAL A 41 -0.66 -1.94 4.75
CA VAL A 41 0.52 -1.24 4.23
C VAL A 41 1.63 -2.25 4.02
N TRP A 42 2.22 -2.21 2.84
CA TRP A 42 3.36 -3.05 2.48
C TRP A 42 4.43 -2.18 1.85
N VAL A 43 5.67 -2.34 2.31
CA VAL A 43 6.82 -1.61 1.79
C VAL A 43 7.72 -2.60 1.06
N ALA A 44 7.91 -2.37 -0.24
CA ALA A 44 8.86 -3.14 -1.03
C ALA A 44 10.29 -2.78 -0.62
N ARG A 45 11.05 -3.72 -0.05
CA ARG A 45 12.47 -3.47 0.30
C ARG A 45 13.48 -4.19 -0.59
N ASN A 46 13.12 -5.36 -1.12
CA ASN A 46 13.93 -6.08 -2.08
C ASN A 46 13.00 -6.67 -3.15
N PRO A 47 12.44 -5.83 -4.04
CA PRO A 47 11.60 -6.34 -5.10
C PRO A 47 12.43 -7.28 -5.98
N PRO A 48 12.03 -8.56 -6.17
CA PRO A 48 12.73 -9.46 -7.06
C PRO A 48 12.63 -8.90 -8.49
N GLY A 49 13.80 -8.69 -9.10
CA GLY A 49 13.96 -8.52 -10.54
C GLY A 49 14.26 -9.86 -11.20
#